data_AF-A0A7V7Z8Y1-F1
#
_entry.id   AF-A0A7V7Z8Y1-F1
#
_cell.length_a   1.000
_cell.length_b   1.000
_cell.length_c   1.000
_cell.angle_alpha   90.00
_cell.angle_beta   90.00
_cell.angle_gamma   90.00
#
_symmetry.space_group_name_H-M   'P 1'
#
loop_
_entity.id
_entity.type
_entity.pdbx_description
1 polymer ?
#
loop_
_entity_poly.entity_id
_entity_poly.type
_entity_poly.pdbx_seq_one_letter_code
_entity_poly.pdbx_strand_id
1 'polypeptide(L)' 'MAMDAPKLHARPPVMVQPARRITSETLLQQGREIEIEHSGKIYRLRVTQLNKLILTA' A
#
# COMPACT_ATOMS: atom_id res chain seq x y z
N MET A 1 23.92 -37.14 30.27
CA MET A 1 22.70 -37.05 29.45
C MET A 1 22.30 -35.58 29.40
N ALA A 2 22.96 -34.79 28.56
CA ALA A 2 22.68 -33.37 28.41
C ALA A 2 21.76 -33.21 27.20
N MET A 3 20.52 -32.79 27.45
CA MET A 3 19.52 -32.54 26.41
C MET A 3 19.85 -31.20 25.74
N ASP A 4 20.12 -31.23 24.44
CA ASP A 4 20.33 -30.05 23.61
C ASP A 4 18.98 -29.31 23.48
N ALA A 5 18.92 -28.06 23.97
CA ALA A 5 17.73 -27.23 23.90
C ALA A 5 17.56 -26.67 22.48
N PRO A 6 16.34 -26.64 21.92
CA PRO A 6 16.13 -26.18 20.55
C PRO A 6 16.41 -24.69 20.47
N LYS A 7 17.42 -24.32 19.67
CA LYS A 7 17.72 -22.93 19.35
C LYS A 7 16.57 -22.36 18.52
N LEU A 8 15.75 -21.50 19.13
CA LEU A 8 14.68 -20.80 18.43
C LEU A 8 15.30 -19.88 17.38
N HIS A 9 15.12 -20.19 16.10
CA HIS A 9 15.52 -19.31 15.01
C HIS A 9 14.62 -18.06 15.04
N ALA A 10 15.15 -16.96 15.59
CA ALA A 10 14.48 -15.67 15.52
C ALA A 10 14.31 -15.28 14.05
N ARG A 11 13.07 -15.02 13.63
CA ARG A 11 12.82 -14.51 12.28
C ARG A 11 13.51 -13.15 12.15
N PRO A 12 14.37 -12.95 11.14
CA PRO A 12 15.00 -11.65 10.94
C PRO A 12 13.91 -10.58 10.76
N PRO A 13 14.09 -9.39 11.33
CA PRO A 13 13.12 -8.32 11.23
C PRO A 13 12.88 -8.01 9.75
N VAL A 14 11.62 -8.06 9.34
CA VAL A 14 11.23 -7.66 7.98
C VAL A 14 11.45 -6.16 7.89
N MET A 15 12.46 -5.73 7.15
CA MET A 15 12.68 -4.31 6.89
C MET A 15 11.56 -3.80 5.99
N VAL A 16 10.56 -3.14 6.57
CA VAL A 16 9.52 -2.47 5.81
C VAL A 16 10.13 -1.26 5.11
N GLN A 17 10.26 -1.33 3.79
CA GLN A 17 10.65 -0.15 3.03
C GLN A 17 9.54 0.90 3.16
N PRO A 18 9.88 2.16 3.46
CA PRO A 18 8.88 3.21 3.55
C PRO A 18 8.23 3.39 2.18
N ALA A 19 6.89 3.34 2.15
CA ALA A 19 6.14 3.61 0.93
C ALA A 19 6.45 5.04 0.45
N ARG A 20 6.57 5.22 -0.86
CA ARG A 20 6.73 6.56 -1.45
C ARG A 20 5.50 7.39 -1.11
N ARG A 21 5.70 8.54 -0.47
CA ARG A 21 4.65 9.52 -0.19
C ARG A 21 4.43 10.42 -1.41
N ILE A 22 3.16 10.63 -1.77
CA ILE A 22 2.70 11.58 -2.80
C ILE A 22 1.46 12.32 -2.27
N THR A 23 1.22 13.56 -2.71
CA THR A 23 0.01 14.30 -2.37
C THR A 23 -1.15 13.89 -3.29
N SER A 24 -2.38 14.01 -2.81
CA SER A 24 -3.57 13.76 -3.64
C SER A 24 -3.69 14.75 -4.80
N GLU A 25 -3.29 16.01 -4.61
CA GLU A 25 -3.30 17.03 -5.66
C GLU A 25 -2.36 16.68 -6.82
N THR A 26 -1.15 16.22 -6.50
CA THR A 26 -0.19 15.77 -7.53
C THR A 26 -0.66 14.48 -8.18
N LEU A 27 -1.20 13.54 -7.40
CA LEU A 27 -1.68 12.26 -7.91
C LEU A 27 -2.87 12.42 -8.87
N LEU A 28 -3.76 13.37 -8.62
CA LEU A 28 -4.97 13.59 -9.40
C LEU A 28 -4.83 14.65 -10.50
N GLN A 29 -3.66 15.28 -10.63
CA GLN A 29 -3.35 16.27 -11.68
C GLN A 29 -4.40 17.39 -11.83
N GLN A 30 -4.84 17.99 -10.72
CA GLN A 30 -5.93 19.00 -10.65
C GLN A 30 -7.36 18.46 -10.92
N GLY A 31 -7.50 17.18 -11.26
CA GLY A 31 -8.77 16.49 -11.34
C GLY A 31 -9.31 16.05 -9.97
N ARG A 32 -10.51 15.47 -9.98
CA ARG A 32 -11.10 14.81 -8.79
C ARG A 32 -10.92 13.29 -8.80
N GLU A 33 -10.46 12.73 -9.92
CA GLU A 33 -10.30 11.31 -10.11
C GLU A 33 -9.29 10.96 -11.21
N ILE A 34 -8.74 9.75 -11.13
CA ILE A 34 -7.88 9.14 -12.15
C ILE A 34 -8.29 7.67 -12.35
N GLU A 35 -8.04 7.17 -13.56
CA GLU A 35 -8.12 5.74 -13.87
C GLU A 35 -6.73 5.11 -13.75
N ILE A 36 -6.68 3.91 -13.18
CA ILE A 36 -5.47 3.14 -12.95
C ILE A 36 -5.70 1.76 -13.57
N GLU A 37 -4.96 1.45 -14.63
CA GLU A 37 -4.89 0.08 -15.11
C GLU A 37 -3.97 -0.73 -14.19
N HIS A 38 -4.49 -1.84 -13.66
CA HIS A 38 -3.72 -2.78 -12.85
C HIS A 38 -4.14 -4.21 -13.16
N SER A 39 -3.19 -5.00 -13.67
CA SER A 39 -3.40 -6.41 -14.06
C SER A 39 -4.59 -6.61 -15.00
N GLY A 40 -4.74 -5.71 -15.98
CA GLY A 40 -5.82 -5.77 -16.98
C GLY A 40 -7.20 -5.35 -16.47
N LYS A 41 -7.29 -4.81 -15.25
CA LYS A 41 -8.50 -4.18 -14.71
C LYS A 41 -8.29 -2.68 -14.58
N ILE A 42 -9.34 -1.91 -14.87
CA ILE A 42 -9.35 -0.48 -14.65
C ILE A 42 -9.94 -0.22 -13.28
N TYR A 43 -9.21 0.50 -12.45
CA TYR A 43 -9.68 1.01 -11.18
C TYR A 43 -9.84 2.52 -11.27
N ARG A 44 -10.78 3.08 -10.51
CA ARG A 44 -10.92 4.53 -10.34
C ARG A 44 -10.54 4.93 -8.93
N LEU A 45 -9.56 5.82 -8.84
CA LEU A 45 -9.23 6.53 -7.60
C LEU A 45 -9.91 7.90 -7.65
N ARG A 46 -10.73 8.25 -6.65
CA ARG A 46 -11.40 9.56 -6.60
C ARG A 46 -11.50 10.15 -5.21
N VAL A 47 -11.65 11.47 -5.12
CA VAL A 47 -12.02 12.17 -3.88
C VAL A 47 -13.54 12.18 -3.72
N THR A 48 -14.01 11.72 -2.57
CA THR A 48 -15.43 11.72 -2.17
C THR A 48 -15.87 13.10 -1.67
N GLN A 49 -17.18 13.31 -1.51
CA GLN A 49 -17.72 14.51 -0.90
C GLN A 49 -17.26 14.72 0.55
N LEU A 50 -16.91 13.64 1.26
CA LEU A 50 -16.36 13.66 2.62
C LEU A 50 -14.83 13.85 2.64
N ASN A 51 -14.24 14.27 1.52
CA ASN A 51 -12.82 14.52 1.35
C ASN A 51 -11.92 13.29 1.63
N LYS A 52 -12.44 12.08 1.41
CA LYS A 52 -11.70 10.81 1.47
C LYS A 52 -11.35 10.33 0.07
N LEU A 53 -10.18 9.72 -0.10
CA LEU A 53 -9.85 8.97 -1.30
C LEU A 53 -10.50 7.59 -1.26
N ILE A 54 -11.11 7.16 -2.35
CA ILE A 54 -11.59 5.78 -2.53
C ILE A 54 -11.07 5.20 -3.84
N LEU A 55 -10.71 3.92 -3.81
CA LEU A 55 -10.37 3.12 -4.98
C LEU A 55 -11.53 2.15 -5.23
N THR A 56 -12.09 2.17 -6.43
CA THR A 56 -13.16 1.26 -6.86
C THR A 56 -12.73 0.52 -8.13
N ALA A 57 -13.18 -0.73 -8.26
CA ALA A 57 -13.07 -1.51 -9.50
C ALA A 57 -14.22 -1.18 -10.46
#